data_AF-A0A915IAE6-F1
#
_entry.id   AF-A0A915IAE6-F1
#
_cell.length_a   1.000
_cell.length_b   1.000
_cell.length_c   1.000
_cell.angle_alpha   90.00
_cell.angle_beta   90.00
_cell.angle_gamma   90.00
#
_symmetry.space_group_name_H-M   'P 1'
#
loop_
_entity.id
_entity.type
_entity.pdbx_description
1 polymer ?
#
loop_
_entity_poly.entity_id
_entity_poly.type
_entity_poly.pdbx_seq_one_letter_code
_entity_poly.pdbx_strand_id
1 'polypeptide(L)'
;SNPTSSGHHNNPSTSTAAVPQAANRKLDAASGANGCGAVDEFGARDFRSEGNLKSDHASRPLWVAPDGHIFLESFSPVYKLAHDFLITIAEPICRPEFIHEYQLTAYSLYAAVSVGLKTNGIIDYLERLSKTTLPVGILEFIKLCTVSYGKVMLVLKHNRYFVESRDADVIQKLLKDPIIKSCVLMGDDGDARVTKETTNLKKTVIAGVSAVSSSQDTKDSGYGSQEIGNLPDDISNLYKKLEGDDDEEENDAYKNFEILTFEVRQETIETLQKRCIEMEYPLLAEYDFRNDTLNPNLEIDLKPNAVLRPYQEKCLRKMFGNSRARSGVIVLPCGAGKSLVGVTACCTVNKRCLVLCNSNVSVHQWRAQFKMWSTIEDHKIIRFTRESGDKIPSGTRQGVPVVAVSTYSMLAHQGKRSFEAEQMMKWLQHQEWGLIVLDEVHTIPAKMFRRVLTIVQAHCKLGLTATLVREDDKITDLNFLIGPKIYEANWMELQKNGYIARVSCAEVWCLMTAEFYNCYLTAKISRKLLLAVMNPNKFRICQFLIKYHEKRNDKIIVFSDNVFALKKYAIKMEKPFLYGETNQKERLQILQNFQFNPKVNTIFVS
;
A
#
# COMPACT_ATOMS: atom_id res chain seq x y z
N SER A 1 -57.70 -20.57 -15.13
CA SER A 1 -57.18 -21.52 -14.13
C SER A 1 -55.69 -21.28 -13.97
N ASN A 2 -55.32 -20.49 -12.96
CA ASN A 2 -53.93 -20.22 -12.58
C ASN A 2 -53.31 -21.47 -11.94
N PRO A 3 -52.06 -21.83 -12.26
CA PRO A 3 -51.23 -22.63 -11.37
C PRO A 3 -50.18 -21.73 -10.70
N THR A 4 -50.51 -21.37 -9.46
CA THR A 4 -49.66 -21.36 -8.25
C THR A 4 -48.14 -21.35 -8.44
N SER A 5 -47.54 -20.19 -8.14
CA SER A 5 -46.13 -20.02 -7.78
C SER A 5 -45.86 -20.54 -6.36
N SER A 6 -45.05 -21.59 -6.23
CA SER A 6 -44.50 -22.06 -4.96
C SER A 6 -43.32 -21.16 -4.54
N GLY A 7 -43.42 -20.60 -3.34
CA GLY A 7 -42.42 -19.71 -2.77
C GLY A 7 -41.13 -20.44 -2.40
N HIS A 8 -40.02 -19.98 -2.97
CA HIS A 8 -38.70 -20.24 -2.40
C HIS A 8 -38.48 -19.31 -1.21
N HIS A 9 -38.40 -19.91 -0.03
CA HIS A 9 -37.88 -19.27 1.19
C HIS A 9 -36.46 -18.76 0.94
N ASN A 10 -36.30 -17.43 0.87
CA ASN A 10 -35.01 -16.77 0.98
C ASN A 10 -34.52 -16.89 2.43
N ASN A 11 -33.59 -17.81 2.66
CA ASN A 11 -32.70 -17.75 3.82
C ASN A 11 -31.75 -16.55 3.65
N PRO A 12 -31.52 -15.71 4.68
CA PRO A 12 -30.56 -14.62 4.62
C PRO A 12 -29.15 -15.19 4.75
N SER A 13 -28.53 -15.56 3.62
CA SER A 13 -27.15 -16.04 3.59
C SER A 13 -26.17 -14.89 3.74
N THR A 14 -25.48 -14.90 4.88
CA THR A 14 -24.11 -14.40 5.10
C THR A 14 -23.87 -12.91 4.84
N SER A 15 -23.94 -12.16 5.94
CA SER A 15 -23.38 -10.83 6.15
C SER A 15 -21.96 -10.72 5.60
N THR A 16 -21.84 -10.03 4.47
CA THR A 16 -20.58 -9.66 3.86
C THR A 16 -20.24 -8.22 4.27
N ALA A 17 -19.12 -8.10 4.97
CA ALA A 17 -18.38 -6.87 5.31
C ALA A 17 -19.10 -5.81 6.17
N ALA A 18 -18.99 -5.93 7.49
CA ALA A 18 -19.18 -4.81 8.41
C ALA A 18 -17.82 -4.13 8.67
N VAL A 19 -17.54 -3.04 7.97
CA VAL A 19 -16.40 -2.15 8.21
C VAL A 19 -16.75 -0.75 7.66
N PRO A 20 -16.13 0.34 8.14
CA PRO A 20 -16.68 1.45 8.93
C PRO A 20 -17.76 2.30 8.20
N GLN A 21 -18.76 1.66 7.59
CA GLN A 21 -19.90 2.37 7.02
C GLN A 21 -20.69 3.15 8.09
N ALA A 22 -20.57 2.88 9.39
CA ALA A 22 -21.26 3.71 10.39
C ALA A 22 -20.71 5.13 10.49
N ALA A 23 -19.40 5.33 10.26
CA ALA A 23 -18.76 6.65 10.30
C ALA A 23 -18.92 7.40 8.95
N ASN A 24 -18.79 6.69 7.81
CA ASN A 24 -19.13 7.26 6.50
C ASN A 24 -20.63 7.49 6.35
N ARG A 25 -21.49 6.58 6.82
CA ARG A 25 -22.93 6.83 6.92
C ARG A 25 -23.24 7.93 7.92
N LYS A 26 -22.37 8.27 8.89
CA LYS A 26 -22.55 9.47 9.71
C LYS A 26 -22.10 10.72 8.96
N LEU A 27 -21.20 10.68 7.98
CA LEU A 27 -21.04 11.80 7.04
C LEU A 27 -22.27 11.92 6.13
N ASP A 28 -22.81 10.78 5.66
CA ASP A 28 -24.04 10.70 4.84
C ASP A 28 -25.36 10.86 5.65
N ALA A 29 -25.31 10.77 6.99
CA ALA A 29 -26.48 10.85 7.89
C ALA A 29 -26.37 11.94 8.97
N ALA A 30 -25.22 12.58 9.17
CA ALA A 30 -25.14 13.95 9.72
C ALA A 30 -25.55 14.96 8.65
N SER A 31 -25.44 14.60 7.36
CA SER A 31 -26.28 15.14 6.28
C SER A 31 -27.71 14.56 6.26
N GLY A 32 -28.12 13.86 7.33
CA GLY A 32 -29.30 12.99 7.34
C GLY A 32 -30.63 13.73 7.25
N ALA A 33 -31.54 13.07 6.53
CA ALA A 33 -33.01 13.16 6.60
C ALA A 33 -33.69 14.51 6.35
N ASN A 34 -32.96 15.63 6.36
CA ASN A 34 -33.39 16.99 5.99
C ASN A 34 -32.28 17.80 5.30
N GLY A 35 -31.13 17.18 4.98
CA GLY A 35 -29.90 17.88 4.58
C GLY A 35 -29.09 17.14 3.51
N CYS A 36 -29.74 16.55 2.50
CA CYS A 36 -29.08 16.45 1.21
C CYS A 36 -28.80 17.92 0.82
N GLY A 37 -27.54 18.38 0.88
CA GLY A 37 -27.19 19.75 0.52
C GLY A 37 -27.98 20.14 -0.71
N ALA A 38 -28.82 21.19 -0.59
CA ALA A 38 -30.02 21.37 -1.39
C ALA A 38 -29.71 21.03 -2.85
N VAL A 39 -30.20 19.87 -3.29
CA VAL A 39 -29.96 19.44 -4.65
C VAL A 39 -30.74 20.40 -5.53
N ASP A 40 -30.04 21.12 -6.39
CA ASP A 40 -30.69 22.07 -7.27
C ASP A 40 -31.58 21.35 -8.30
N GLU A 41 -32.30 22.13 -9.10
CA GLU A 41 -33.21 21.61 -10.14
C GLU A 41 -32.49 20.76 -11.21
N PHE A 42 -31.15 20.78 -11.26
CA PHE A 42 -30.31 20.09 -12.24
C PHE A 42 -29.49 18.93 -11.63
N GLY A 43 -29.63 18.65 -10.33
CA GLY A 43 -28.94 17.56 -9.65
C GLY A 43 -27.58 17.93 -9.03
N ALA A 44 -27.21 19.22 -8.96
CA ALA A 44 -26.01 19.68 -8.28
C ALA A 44 -26.24 19.87 -6.78
N ARG A 45 -25.25 19.53 -5.95
CA ARG A 45 -25.31 19.69 -4.50
C ARG A 45 -24.89 21.11 -4.11
N ASP A 46 -25.76 21.85 -3.43
CA ASP A 46 -25.42 23.16 -2.89
C ASP A 46 -24.83 23.06 -1.47
N PHE A 47 -23.59 23.53 -1.30
CA PHE A 47 -22.86 23.57 -0.03
C PHE A 47 -22.66 25.00 0.51
N ARG A 48 -23.25 26.02 -0.13
CA ARG A 48 -23.03 27.43 0.23
C ARG A 48 -23.52 27.78 1.63
N SER A 49 -24.57 27.12 2.12
CA SER A 49 -25.13 27.35 3.45
C SER A 49 -24.26 26.81 4.60
N GLU A 50 -23.40 25.85 4.30
CA GLU A 50 -22.60 25.13 5.31
C GLU A 50 -21.15 25.63 5.41
N GLY A 51 -20.67 26.34 4.39
CA GLY A 51 -19.30 26.86 4.32
C GLY A 51 -19.25 28.34 3.92
N ASN A 52 -18.97 29.21 4.88
CA ASN A 52 -18.75 30.63 4.60
C ASN A 52 -17.35 30.85 4.02
N LEU A 53 -17.26 31.71 3.00
CA LEU A 53 -15.99 32.07 2.37
C LEU A 53 -15.21 33.03 3.30
N LYS A 54 -13.94 32.72 3.56
CA LYS A 54 -13.06 33.60 4.35
C LYS A 54 -12.62 34.81 3.52
N SER A 55 -12.26 35.91 4.17
CA SER A 55 -11.69 37.10 3.51
C SER A 55 -10.42 36.76 2.73
N ASP A 56 -9.59 35.87 3.26
CA ASP A 56 -8.28 35.51 2.71
C ASP A 56 -8.34 34.31 1.75
N HIS A 57 -9.46 34.13 1.04
CA HIS A 57 -9.67 32.97 0.19
C HIS A 57 -8.68 32.88 -0.98
N ALA A 58 -8.04 33.98 -1.40
CA ALA A 58 -7.09 33.98 -2.50
C ALA A 58 -5.74 33.33 -2.15
N SER A 59 -5.32 33.36 -0.88
CA SER A 59 -4.02 32.86 -0.44
C SER A 59 -4.05 31.42 0.09
N ARG A 60 -5.23 30.80 0.17
CA ARG A 60 -5.43 29.47 0.76
C ARG A 60 -5.75 28.44 -0.34
N PRO A 61 -5.18 27.22 -0.35
CA PRO A 61 -5.31 26.33 -1.50
C PRO A 61 -6.45 25.30 -1.43
N LEU A 62 -7.18 25.17 -0.31
CA LEU A 62 -8.13 24.08 -0.09
C LEU A 62 -9.60 24.50 -0.12
N TRP A 63 -10.44 23.65 -0.73
CA TRP A 63 -11.88 23.59 -0.48
C TRP A 63 -12.22 22.29 0.20
N VAL A 64 -12.98 22.36 1.29
CA VAL A 64 -13.40 21.20 2.07
C VAL A 64 -14.92 21.12 2.01
N ALA A 65 -15.45 20.08 1.39
CA ALA A 65 -16.87 19.82 1.26
C ALA A 65 -17.39 18.96 2.42
N PRO A 66 -18.65 19.15 2.89
CA PRO A 66 -19.22 18.43 4.03
C PRO A 66 -19.24 16.90 3.91
N ASP A 67 -19.24 16.39 2.67
CA ASP A 67 -19.20 14.97 2.34
C ASP A 67 -17.79 14.35 2.46
N GLY A 68 -16.80 15.13 2.88
CA GLY A 68 -15.43 14.69 3.06
C GLY A 68 -14.56 14.82 1.80
N HIS A 69 -15.08 15.35 0.70
CA HIS A 69 -14.25 15.69 -0.46
C HIS A 69 -13.41 16.95 -0.20
N ILE A 70 -12.13 16.90 -0.58
CA ILE A 70 -11.19 18.01 -0.49
C ILE A 70 -10.63 18.30 -1.87
N PHE A 71 -10.77 19.56 -2.31
CA PHE A 71 -10.15 20.04 -3.54
C PHE A 71 -8.92 20.87 -3.21
N LEU A 72 -7.81 20.56 -3.89
CA LEU A 72 -6.51 21.21 -3.72
C LEU A 72 -6.07 21.89 -5.02
N GLU A 73 -5.77 23.17 -4.95
CA GLU A 73 -5.23 23.94 -6.07
C GLU A 73 -3.71 23.74 -6.23
N SER A 74 -3.27 23.25 -7.39
CA SER A 74 -1.86 22.95 -7.67
C SER A 74 -1.00 24.18 -7.98
N PHE A 75 -1.63 25.31 -8.32
CA PHE A 75 -0.98 26.55 -8.72
C PHE A 75 -0.71 27.52 -7.55
N SER A 76 -1.18 27.20 -6.33
CA SER A 76 -0.93 28.03 -5.15
C SER A 76 0.54 27.91 -4.69
N PRO A 77 1.18 28.99 -4.19
CA PRO A 77 2.54 28.89 -3.64
C PRO A 77 2.63 27.94 -2.43
N VAL A 78 1.52 27.73 -1.71
CA VAL A 78 1.43 26.85 -0.54
C VAL A 78 1.11 25.39 -0.93
N TYR A 79 1.03 25.08 -2.24
CA TYR A 79 0.68 23.75 -2.74
C TYR A 79 1.53 22.63 -2.14
N LYS A 80 2.86 22.79 -2.06
CA LYS A 80 3.76 21.74 -1.58
C LYS A 80 3.43 21.27 -0.16
N LEU A 81 3.16 22.23 0.73
CA LEU A 81 2.80 21.95 2.13
C LEU A 81 1.42 21.28 2.21
N ALA A 82 0.44 21.83 1.50
CA ALA A 82 -0.92 21.30 1.49
C ALA A 82 -0.97 19.88 0.88
N HIS A 83 -0.20 19.63 -0.16
CA HIS A 83 -0.07 18.32 -0.80
C HIS A 83 0.57 17.28 0.13
N ASP A 84 1.66 17.64 0.83
CA ASP A 84 2.33 16.73 1.75
C ASP A 84 1.48 16.38 2.97
N PHE A 85 0.72 17.37 3.45
CA PHE A 85 -0.29 17.18 4.48
C PHE A 85 -1.41 16.25 3.98
N LEU A 86 -2.02 16.54 2.83
CA LEU A 86 -3.14 15.75 2.28
C LEU A 86 -2.76 14.31 1.94
N ILE A 87 -1.55 14.05 1.45
CA ILE A 87 -1.06 12.67 1.24
C ILE A 87 -1.11 11.85 2.53
N THR A 88 -0.96 12.51 3.68
CA THR A 88 -0.93 11.84 4.98
C THR A 88 -2.32 11.63 5.56
N ILE A 89 -3.25 12.57 5.32
CA ILE A 89 -4.57 12.57 5.96
C ILE A 89 -5.73 12.09 5.08
N ALA A 90 -5.56 12.06 3.75
CA ALA A 90 -6.64 11.80 2.80
C ALA A 90 -6.20 10.87 1.66
N GLU A 91 -7.17 10.22 1.03
CA GLU A 91 -6.93 9.38 -0.15
C GLU A 91 -7.17 10.18 -1.44
N PRO A 92 -6.25 10.15 -2.43
CA PRO A 92 -6.47 10.83 -3.69
C PRO A 92 -7.51 10.09 -4.53
N ILE A 93 -8.49 10.82 -5.07
CA ILE A 93 -9.43 10.32 -6.08
C ILE A 93 -8.88 10.65 -7.48
N CYS A 94 -8.64 11.94 -7.73
CA CYS A 94 -8.18 12.45 -9.01
C CYS A 94 -7.02 13.43 -8.82
N ARG A 95 -6.04 13.37 -9.72
CA ARG A 95 -4.89 14.30 -9.76
C ARG A 95 -4.69 14.82 -11.18
N PRO A 96 -5.59 15.68 -11.70
CA PRO A 96 -5.36 16.38 -12.97
C PRO A 96 -4.33 17.49 -12.77
N GLU A 97 -4.03 18.25 -13.82
CA GLU A 97 -2.93 19.24 -13.77
C GLU A 97 -3.16 20.41 -12.80
N PHE A 98 -4.41 20.88 -12.66
CA PHE A 98 -4.72 22.12 -11.93
C PHE A 98 -5.38 21.94 -10.56
N ILE A 99 -6.36 21.04 -10.43
CA ILE A 99 -7.15 20.88 -9.20
C ILE A 99 -7.19 19.41 -8.83
N HIS A 100 -6.52 19.03 -7.75
CA HIS A 100 -6.54 17.68 -7.23
C HIS A 100 -7.76 17.45 -6.35
N GLU A 101 -8.30 16.24 -6.38
CA GLU A 101 -9.42 15.82 -5.56
C GLU A 101 -8.97 14.70 -4.62
N TYR A 102 -9.22 14.90 -3.33
CA TYR A 102 -8.96 13.95 -2.25
C TYR A 102 -10.24 13.66 -1.49
N GLN A 103 -10.27 12.53 -0.79
CA GLN A 103 -11.37 12.13 0.07
C GLN A 103 -10.86 11.78 1.46
N LEU A 104 -11.49 12.38 2.47
CA LEU A 104 -11.32 11.96 3.85
C LEU A 104 -12.08 10.66 4.09
N THR A 105 -11.35 9.64 4.49
CA THR A 105 -11.92 8.36 4.92
C THR A 105 -11.45 8.03 6.34
N ALA A 106 -12.25 7.25 7.08
CA ALA A 106 -11.85 6.82 8.42
C ALA A 106 -10.46 6.14 8.41
N TYR A 107 -10.17 5.31 7.38
CA TYR A 107 -8.88 4.65 7.21
C TYR A 107 -7.71 5.60 6.96
N SER A 108 -7.93 6.67 6.20
CA SER A 108 -6.90 7.68 5.97
C SER A 108 -6.56 8.47 7.24
N LEU A 109 -7.57 8.82 8.04
CA LEU A 109 -7.37 9.47 9.34
C LEU A 109 -6.69 8.55 10.35
N TYR A 110 -7.05 7.27 10.35
CA TYR A 110 -6.35 6.23 11.09
C TYR A 110 -4.86 6.18 10.72
N ALA A 111 -4.55 6.12 9.42
CA ALA A 111 -3.16 6.14 8.96
C ALA A 111 -2.41 7.41 9.42
N ALA A 112 -3.08 8.57 9.39
CA ALA A 112 -2.51 9.84 9.84
C ALA A 112 -2.14 9.85 11.33
N VAL A 113 -3.03 9.35 12.19
CA VAL A 113 -2.76 9.25 13.64
C VAL A 113 -1.63 8.25 13.92
N SER A 114 -1.56 7.14 13.18
CA SER A 114 -0.41 6.22 13.24
C SER A 114 0.92 6.88 12.88
N VAL A 115 0.92 7.89 12.01
CA VAL A 115 2.12 8.66 11.68
C VAL A 115 2.56 9.57 12.84
N GLY A 116 1.68 9.83 13.80
CA GLY A 116 1.95 10.68 14.97
C GLY A 116 1.25 12.04 14.92
N LEU A 117 0.37 12.28 13.95
CA LEU A 117 -0.38 13.54 13.89
C LEU A 117 -1.44 13.60 14.99
N LYS A 118 -1.35 14.62 15.85
CA LYS A 118 -2.33 14.90 16.91
C LYS A 118 -3.65 15.41 16.29
N THR A 119 -4.79 15.05 16.90
CA THR A 119 -6.14 15.44 16.44
C THR A 119 -6.29 16.94 16.22
N ASN A 120 -5.88 17.74 17.19
CA ASN A 120 -5.99 19.19 17.12
C ASN A 120 -5.09 19.76 16.01
N GLY A 121 -3.91 19.17 15.81
CA GLY A 121 -3.03 19.54 14.70
C GLY A 121 -3.72 19.39 13.36
N ILE A 122 -4.37 18.24 13.08
CA ILE A 122 -5.07 18.00 11.82
C ILE A 122 -6.15 19.08 11.57
N ILE A 123 -6.92 19.40 12.60
CA ILE A 123 -7.99 20.41 12.52
C ILE A 123 -7.41 21.80 12.26
N ASP A 124 -6.38 22.20 13.01
CA ASP A 124 -5.74 23.52 12.87
C ASP A 124 -5.12 23.69 11.48
N TYR A 125 -4.45 22.66 10.95
CA TYR A 125 -3.88 22.68 9.60
C TYR A 125 -4.97 22.80 8.52
N LEU A 126 -6.06 22.04 8.64
CA LEU A 126 -7.19 22.14 7.71
C LEU A 126 -7.81 23.53 7.75
N GLU A 127 -8.01 24.10 8.94
CA GLU A 127 -8.62 25.41 9.09
C GLU A 127 -7.72 26.54 8.54
N ARG A 128 -6.40 26.42 8.69
CA ARG A 128 -5.44 27.37 8.14
C ARG A 128 -5.36 27.28 6.61
N LEU A 129 -5.44 26.09 6.04
CA LEU A 129 -5.32 25.88 4.60
C LEU A 129 -6.66 26.01 3.84
N SER A 130 -7.80 25.99 4.52
CA SER A 130 -9.13 26.06 3.90
C SER A 130 -9.55 27.48 3.53
N LYS A 131 -10.06 27.65 2.29
CA LYS A 131 -10.72 28.90 1.83
C LYS A 131 -12.06 29.14 2.51
N THR A 132 -12.77 28.07 2.86
CA THR A 132 -14.07 28.10 3.54
C THR A 132 -13.90 27.77 5.02
N THR A 133 -14.88 28.15 5.85
CA THR A 133 -15.01 27.61 7.20
C THR A 133 -15.22 26.10 7.16
N LEU A 134 -14.60 25.36 8.08
CA LEU A 134 -14.77 23.91 8.12
C LEU A 134 -16.19 23.54 8.56
N PRO A 135 -16.89 22.66 7.82
CA PRO A 135 -18.18 22.13 8.24
C PRO A 135 -18.09 21.40 9.59
N VAL A 136 -19.09 21.59 10.46
CA VAL A 136 -19.13 20.98 11.80
C VAL A 136 -19.09 19.45 11.72
N GLY A 137 -19.77 18.86 10.74
CA GLY A 137 -19.78 17.40 10.53
C GLY A 137 -18.39 16.81 10.31
N ILE A 138 -17.48 17.53 9.65
CA ILE A 138 -16.09 17.05 9.45
C ILE A 138 -15.29 17.15 10.73
N LEU A 139 -15.48 18.22 11.52
CA LEU A 139 -14.80 18.37 12.81
C LEU A 139 -15.19 17.25 13.78
N GLU A 140 -16.47 16.92 13.84
CA GLU A 140 -16.97 15.80 14.64
C GLU A 140 -16.45 14.46 14.13
N PHE A 141 -16.46 14.26 12.81
CA PHE A 141 -15.93 13.06 12.17
C PHE A 141 -14.45 12.84 12.49
N ILE A 142 -13.61 13.87 12.35
CA ILE A 142 -12.18 13.80 12.68
C ILE A 142 -12.00 13.45 14.15
N LYS A 143 -12.67 14.16 15.07
CA LYS A 143 -12.56 13.89 16.52
C LYS A 143 -12.99 12.47 16.89
N LEU A 144 -14.07 11.97 16.29
CA LEU A 144 -14.57 10.62 16.55
C LEU A 144 -13.55 9.56 16.12
N CYS A 145 -13.00 9.70 14.90
CA CYS A 145 -12.06 8.72 14.36
C CYS A 145 -10.68 8.75 15.03
N THR A 146 -10.18 9.92 15.43
CA THR A 146 -8.80 10.00 15.93
C THR A 146 -8.66 9.67 17.41
N VAL A 147 -9.68 9.90 18.24
CA VAL A 147 -9.61 9.67 19.70
C VAL A 147 -9.59 8.18 20.05
N SER A 148 -10.31 7.35 19.31
CA SER A 148 -10.33 5.90 19.55
C SER A 148 -9.08 5.20 19.00
N TYR A 149 -8.37 5.84 18.07
CA TYR A 149 -7.27 5.26 17.34
C TYR A 149 -5.94 5.31 18.12
N GLY A 150 -5.03 4.36 17.84
CA GLY A 150 -3.69 4.34 18.46
C GLY A 150 -3.62 3.75 19.86
N LYS A 151 -4.76 3.39 20.45
CA LYS A 151 -4.83 2.92 21.85
C LYS A 151 -4.56 1.43 22.00
N VAL A 152 -4.87 0.64 20.97
CA VAL A 152 -4.79 -0.83 21.01
C VAL A 152 -3.81 -1.32 19.96
N MET A 153 -2.79 -2.06 20.39
CA MET A 153 -1.75 -2.66 19.56
C MET A 153 -1.89 -4.18 19.58
N LEU A 154 -1.59 -4.80 18.45
CA LEU A 154 -1.50 -6.24 18.30
C LEU A 154 -0.02 -6.60 18.12
N VAL A 155 0.54 -7.29 19.10
CA VAL A 155 1.96 -7.65 19.17
C VAL A 155 2.09 -9.16 19.09
N LEU A 156 3.06 -9.65 18.32
CA LEU A 156 3.44 -11.06 18.28
C LEU A 156 4.68 -11.24 19.17
N LYS A 157 4.62 -12.14 20.16
CA LYS A 157 5.76 -12.55 21.00
C LYS A 157 5.76 -14.07 21.13
N HIS A 158 6.87 -14.75 20.90
CA HIS A 158 7.00 -16.22 21.05
C HIS A 158 5.89 -17.01 20.33
N ASN A 159 5.61 -16.58 19.11
CA ASN A 159 4.62 -17.16 18.21
C ASN A 159 3.17 -17.12 18.74
N ARG A 160 2.93 -16.21 19.68
CA ARG A 160 1.64 -15.96 20.32
C ARG A 160 1.27 -14.51 20.15
N TYR A 161 -0.01 -14.28 19.85
CA TYR A 161 -0.53 -12.93 19.64
C TYR A 161 -1.03 -12.36 20.96
N PHE A 162 -0.57 -11.16 21.27
CA PHE A 162 -0.97 -10.37 22.42
C PHE A 162 -1.62 -9.08 21.95
N VAL A 163 -2.67 -8.67 22.66
CA VAL A 163 -3.24 -7.34 22.52
C VAL A 163 -2.75 -6.48 23.66
N GLU A 164 -2.12 -5.35 23.33
CA GLU A 164 -1.53 -4.41 24.29
C GLU A 164 -2.24 -3.06 24.22
N SER A 165 -2.49 -2.43 25.36
CA SER A 165 -3.00 -1.05 25.43
C SER A 165 -2.38 -0.33 26.62
N ARG A 166 -2.22 0.98 26.48
CA ARG A 166 -1.84 1.89 27.58
C ARG A 166 -3.05 2.31 28.41
N ASP A 167 -4.25 2.25 27.83
CA ASP A 167 -5.50 2.63 28.47
C ASP A 167 -6.23 1.39 29.02
N ALA A 168 -6.40 1.36 30.35
CA ALA A 168 -7.11 0.28 31.04
C ALA A 168 -8.59 0.20 30.66
N ASP A 169 -9.25 1.36 30.50
CA ASP A 169 -10.68 1.46 30.17
C ASP A 169 -11.00 0.80 28.83
N VAL A 170 -10.10 0.94 27.86
CA VAL A 170 -10.26 0.36 26.52
C VAL A 170 -10.18 -1.16 26.59
N ILE A 171 -9.21 -1.72 27.33
CA ILE A 171 -9.12 -3.18 27.51
C ILE A 171 -10.34 -3.73 28.24
N GLN A 172 -10.82 -3.07 29.30
CA GLN A 172 -12.04 -3.50 29.99
C GLN A 172 -13.25 -3.47 29.05
N LYS A 173 -13.35 -2.46 28.19
CA LYS A 173 -14.41 -2.37 27.18
C LYS A 173 -14.31 -3.48 26.14
N LEU A 174 -13.11 -3.83 25.69
CA LEU A 174 -12.86 -4.93 24.76
C LEU A 174 -13.20 -6.29 25.38
N LEU A 175 -12.79 -6.54 26.63
CA LEU A 175 -13.03 -7.82 27.32
C LEU A 175 -14.52 -8.04 27.69
N LYS A 176 -15.32 -6.98 27.80
CA LYS A 176 -16.77 -7.07 27.99
C LYS A 176 -17.50 -7.60 26.75
N ASP A 177 -16.92 -7.46 25.56
CA ASP A 177 -17.55 -7.93 24.32
C ASP A 177 -17.50 -9.48 24.24
N PRO A 178 -18.64 -10.16 23.98
CA PRO A 178 -18.70 -11.62 24.02
C PRO A 178 -17.88 -12.28 22.90
N ILE A 179 -17.75 -11.63 21.75
CA ILE A 179 -17.00 -12.17 20.62
C ILE A 179 -15.50 -12.09 20.94
N ILE A 180 -15.04 -10.96 21.47
CA ILE A 180 -13.64 -10.79 21.88
C ILE A 180 -13.30 -11.75 23.02
N LYS A 181 -14.16 -11.87 24.03
CA LYS A 181 -13.98 -12.82 25.14
C LYS A 181 -13.84 -14.27 24.65
N SER A 182 -14.56 -14.65 23.60
CA SER A 182 -14.41 -15.97 23.00
C SER A 182 -13.06 -16.15 22.28
N CYS A 183 -12.40 -15.09 21.83
CA CYS A 183 -11.10 -15.16 21.15
C CYS A 183 -9.90 -15.22 22.12
N VAL A 184 -10.08 -14.80 23.37
CA VAL A 184 -9.04 -14.76 24.41
C VAL A 184 -8.72 -16.17 24.92
N LEU A 185 -7.44 -16.45 25.14
CA LEU A 185 -7.00 -17.64 25.87
C LEU A 185 -7.18 -17.39 27.38
N MET A 186 -8.16 -18.06 27.97
CA MET A 186 -8.40 -18.03 29.42
C MET A 186 -7.34 -18.89 30.12
N GLY A 187 -6.86 -18.44 31.28
CA GLY A 187 -6.00 -19.26 32.14
C GLY A 187 -6.77 -20.39 32.82
N ASP A 188 -6.08 -21.29 33.51
CA ASP A 188 -6.66 -22.44 34.25
C ASP A 188 -7.74 -22.03 35.28
N ASP A 189 -7.75 -20.76 35.74
CA ASP A 189 -8.70 -20.25 36.73
C ASP A 189 -9.98 -19.59 36.14
N GLY A 190 -10.19 -19.64 34.83
CA GLY A 190 -11.40 -19.10 34.20
C GLY A 190 -11.46 -17.57 34.08
N ASP A 191 -10.38 -16.87 34.43
CA ASP A 191 -10.16 -15.45 34.13
C ASP A 191 -9.16 -15.27 32.97
N ALA A 192 -9.32 -14.17 32.23
CA ALA A 192 -8.36 -13.78 31.20
C ALA A 192 -6.99 -13.54 31.84
N ARG A 193 -5.93 -14.19 31.32
CA ARG A 193 -4.54 -13.90 31.74
C ARG A 193 -4.17 -12.48 31.31
N VAL A 194 -4.54 -11.49 32.12
CA VAL A 194 -4.11 -10.12 31.97
C VAL A 194 -2.75 -9.99 32.66
N THR A 195 -1.70 -9.97 31.87
CA THR A 195 -0.34 -9.79 32.37
C THR A 195 -0.06 -8.30 32.45
N LYS A 196 0.45 -7.84 33.60
CA LYS A 196 0.93 -6.47 33.77
C LYS A 196 2.42 -6.46 33.50
N GLU A 197 2.86 -5.91 32.37
CA GLU A 197 4.28 -5.71 32.09
C GLU A 197 4.65 -4.25 32.39
N THR A 198 5.51 -4.03 33.39
CA THR A 198 6.12 -2.72 33.65
C THR A 198 7.38 -2.58 32.82
N THR A 199 7.34 -1.78 31.75
CA THR A 199 8.54 -1.52 30.94
C THR A 199 9.32 -0.33 31.53
N ASN A 200 10.48 -0.62 32.13
CA ASN A 200 11.46 0.42 32.51
C ASN A 200 12.29 0.79 31.28
N LEU A 201 11.97 1.88 30.60
CA LEU A 201 12.83 2.47 29.58
C LEU A 201 14.08 3.08 30.26
N LYS A 202 15.18 2.31 30.33
CA LYS A 202 16.50 2.85 30.67
C LYS A 202 17.07 3.57 29.44
N LYS A 203 17.19 4.90 29.49
CA LYS A 203 18.01 5.68 28.55
C LYS A 203 19.47 5.32 28.82
N THR A 204 20.07 4.46 28.00
CA THR A 204 21.52 4.20 28.04
C THR A 204 22.21 5.46 27.52
N VAL A 205 22.70 6.30 28.42
CA VAL A 205 23.53 7.45 28.08
C VAL A 205 24.83 6.92 27.45
N ILE A 206 25.04 7.23 26.17
CA ILE A 206 26.33 7.02 25.51
C ILE A 206 27.29 8.06 26.08
N ALA A 207 28.19 7.63 26.96
CA ALA A 207 29.33 8.42 27.36
C ALA A 207 30.33 8.46 26.20
N GLY A 208 30.49 9.63 25.56
CA GLY A 208 31.64 9.87 24.68
C GLY A 208 31.40 10.59 23.36
N VAL A 209 30.65 11.70 23.33
CA VAL A 209 30.90 12.79 22.36
C VAL A 209 30.57 14.12 23.05
N SER A 210 31.44 14.55 23.95
CA SER A 210 31.46 15.92 24.48
C SER A 210 32.84 16.50 24.23
N ALA A 211 33.07 16.92 22.99
CA ALA A 211 34.12 17.87 22.64
C ALA A 211 33.76 18.48 21.29
N VAL A 212 33.99 19.78 21.16
CA VAL A 212 33.75 20.63 19.98
C VAL A 212 32.33 21.20 19.86
N SER A 213 31.99 22.09 20.80
CA SER A 213 31.27 23.32 20.48
C SER A 213 32.19 24.52 20.78
N SER A 214 32.73 25.18 19.75
CA SER A 214 33.16 26.59 19.78
C SER A 214 33.89 27.01 18.49
N SER A 215 33.16 27.64 17.57
CA SER A 215 33.66 28.65 16.61
C SER A 215 32.47 29.12 15.76
N GLN A 216 31.80 30.21 16.16
CA GLN A 216 31.96 31.56 15.60
C GLN A 216 31.66 31.69 14.09
N ASP A 217 30.51 32.31 13.84
CA ASP A 217 30.14 33.21 12.75
C ASP A 217 31.09 33.35 11.55
N THR A 218 30.60 32.92 10.39
CA THR A 218 30.76 33.70 9.14
C THR A 218 29.48 33.58 8.31
N LYS A 219 28.82 34.72 8.14
CA LYS A 219 27.85 34.98 7.08
C LYS A 219 28.54 34.73 5.74
N ASP A 220 27.97 33.87 4.90
CA ASP A 220 27.96 34.18 3.47
C ASP A 220 26.68 33.72 2.81
N SER A 221 26.18 34.64 2.01
CA SER A 221 24.88 34.73 1.39
C SER A 221 24.94 34.26 -0.06
N GLY A 222 23.89 33.60 -0.54
CA GLY A 222 23.63 33.59 -1.97
C GLY A 222 22.84 32.41 -2.51
N TYR A 223 21.53 32.35 -2.22
CA TYR A 223 20.53 32.01 -3.25
C TYR A 223 19.22 32.72 -2.89
N GLY A 224 18.72 33.51 -3.85
CA GLY A 224 17.78 34.60 -3.65
C GLY A 224 16.42 34.19 -3.09
N SER A 225 16.05 34.84 -1.99
CA SER A 225 14.68 35.07 -1.59
C SER A 225 13.98 35.91 -2.67
N GLN A 226 13.23 35.27 -3.57
CA GLN A 226 12.14 35.96 -4.23
C GLN A 226 11.10 36.30 -3.16
N GLU A 227 10.89 37.59 -2.94
CA GLU A 227 9.84 38.13 -2.10
C GLU A 227 8.48 37.59 -2.56
N ILE A 228 7.89 36.69 -1.78
CA ILE A 228 6.49 36.31 -1.95
C ILE A 228 5.67 37.32 -1.14
N GLY A 229 5.30 38.43 -1.78
CA GLY A 229 4.37 39.40 -1.22
C GLY A 229 2.98 38.79 -0.98
N ASN A 230 2.40 39.13 0.17
CA ASN A 230 1.05 38.79 0.65
C ASN A 230 0.77 37.31 1.01
N LEU A 231 1.56 36.75 1.93
CA LEU A 231 1.12 35.60 2.74
C LEU A 231 0.63 36.10 4.11
N PRO A 232 -0.57 35.72 4.59
CA PRO A 232 -1.01 36.00 5.96
C PRO A 232 -0.01 35.49 7.00
N ASP A 233 0.19 36.25 8.09
CA ASP A 233 1.15 35.95 9.16
C ASP A 233 0.97 34.55 9.77
N ASP A 234 -0.26 34.04 9.81
CA ASP A 234 -0.60 32.69 10.28
C ASP A 234 0.06 31.57 9.44
N ILE A 235 0.24 31.79 8.14
CA ILE A 235 0.87 30.84 7.22
C ILE A 235 2.40 30.95 7.33
N SER A 236 2.93 32.16 7.50
CA SER A 236 4.36 32.38 7.78
C SER A 236 4.80 31.73 9.11
N ASN A 237 3.95 31.81 10.14
CA ASN A 237 4.18 31.12 11.40
C ASN A 237 4.12 29.59 11.25
N LEU A 238 3.37 29.06 10.28
CA LEU A 238 3.37 27.64 9.92
C LEU A 238 4.73 27.20 9.37
N TYR A 239 5.35 28.02 8.50
CA TYR A 239 6.69 27.75 7.98
C TYR A 239 7.71 27.64 9.11
N LYS A 240 7.67 28.56 10.07
CA LYS A 240 8.56 28.54 11.24
C LYS A 240 8.31 27.37 12.17
N LYS A 241 7.05 26.95 12.35
CA LYS A 241 6.72 25.77 13.19
C LYS A 241 7.11 24.45 12.55
N LEU A 242 6.95 24.32 11.23
CA LEU A 242 7.34 23.12 10.48
C LEU A 242 8.87 22.95 10.37
N GLU A 243 9.63 24.05 10.44
CA GLU A 243 11.10 24.01 10.51
C GLU A 243 11.64 23.93 11.96
N GLY A 244 10.81 24.22 12.98
CA GLY A 244 11.19 24.23 14.40
C GLY A 244 10.72 23.03 15.23
N ASP A 245 9.82 22.18 14.72
CA ASP A 245 9.26 21.04 15.46
C ASP A 245 10.20 19.81 15.55
N ASP A 246 11.41 19.87 14.98
CA ASP A 246 12.39 18.78 15.12
C ASP A 246 13.14 18.82 16.48
N ASP A 247 13.09 19.93 17.24
CA ASP A 247 13.92 20.10 18.47
C ASP A 247 13.17 20.53 19.76
N GLU A 248 11.87 20.84 19.73
CA GLU A 248 11.14 21.35 20.91
C GLU A 248 9.99 20.45 21.38
N GLU A 249 10.24 19.20 21.78
CA GLU A 249 9.32 18.50 22.72
C GLU A 249 10.01 17.30 23.42
N GLU A 250 11.27 17.46 23.90
CA GLU A 250 11.97 16.44 24.71
C GLU A 250 11.70 16.54 26.23
N ASN A 251 10.68 17.30 26.67
CA ASN A 251 10.48 17.63 28.09
C ASN A 251 9.09 17.33 28.67
N ASP A 252 8.42 16.27 28.22
CA ASP A 252 7.26 15.73 28.95
C ASP A 252 7.60 14.47 29.75
N ALA A 253 7.83 14.72 31.03
CA ALA A 253 7.65 13.89 32.22
C ALA A 253 7.54 12.36 32.03
N TYR A 254 8.49 11.65 32.66
CA TYR A 254 8.41 10.24 33.04
C TYR A 254 7.07 9.91 33.73
N LYS A 255 6.08 9.46 32.96
CA LYS A 255 4.98 8.65 33.47
C LYS A 255 5.32 7.19 33.22
N ASN A 256 5.46 6.43 34.29
CA ASN A 256 5.42 4.97 34.23
C ASN A 256 4.03 4.59 33.70
N PHE A 257 3.94 4.25 32.42
CA PHE A 257 2.69 3.74 31.85
C PHE A 257 2.64 2.22 32.08
N GLU A 258 1.61 1.76 32.79
CA GLU A 258 1.32 0.33 32.90
C GLU A 258 0.79 -0.17 31.55
N ILE A 259 1.50 -1.11 30.92
CA ILE A 259 1.02 -1.77 29.71
C ILE A 259 0.26 -3.02 30.14
N LEU A 260 -1.03 -3.05 29.80
CA LEU A 260 -1.91 -4.19 30.04
C LEU A 260 -1.94 -5.05 28.79
N THR A 261 -1.72 -6.35 28.95
CA THR A 261 -1.67 -7.30 27.82
C THR A 261 -2.52 -8.54 28.07
N PHE A 262 -3.14 -9.08 27.01
CA PHE A 262 -3.82 -10.39 27.07
C PHE A 262 -3.55 -11.22 25.81
N GLU A 263 -3.52 -12.54 25.95
CA GLU A 263 -3.20 -13.49 24.88
C GLU A 263 -4.43 -13.89 24.05
N VAL A 264 -4.27 -14.02 22.72
CA VAL A 264 -5.35 -14.29 21.76
C VAL A 264 -5.03 -15.53 20.92
N ARG A 265 -6.07 -16.33 20.62
CA ARG A 265 -5.97 -17.47 19.69
C ARG A 265 -5.70 -17.01 18.25
N GLN A 266 -4.71 -17.64 17.62
CA GLN A 266 -4.28 -17.31 16.25
C GLN A 266 -5.38 -17.48 15.19
N GLU A 267 -6.17 -18.55 15.27
CA GLU A 267 -7.22 -18.83 14.27
C GLU A 267 -8.33 -17.77 14.25
N THR A 268 -8.56 -17.11 15.39
CA THR A 268 -9.61 -16.11 15.57
C THR A 268 -9.15 -14.68 15.33
N ILE A 269 -7.90 -14.45 14.90
CA ILE A 269 -7.34 -13.10 14.76
C ILE A 269 -8.08 -12.23 13.75
N GLU A 270 -8.57 -12.82 12.66
CA GLU A 270 -9.40 -12.14 11.67
C GLU A 270 -10.73 -11.69 12.29
N THR A 271 -11.37 -12.56 13.08
CA THR A 271 -12.62 -12.24 13.77
C THR A 271 -12.40 -11.14 14.80
N LEU A 272 -11.31 -11.20 15.55
CA LEU A 272 -10.92 -10.18 16.51
C LEU A 272 -10.72 -8.83 15.83
N GLN A 273 -9.89 -8.77 14.79
CA GLN A 273 -9.62 -7.52 14.06
C GLN A 273 -10.90 -6.91 13.50
N LYS A 274 -11.81 -7.72 12.93
CA LYS A 274 -13.11 -7.23 12.43
C LYS A 274 -13.95 -6.63 13.55
N ARG A 275 -14.08 -7.36 14.66
CA ARG A 275 -14.87 -6.91 15.80
C ARG A 275 -14.30 -5.63 16.43
N CYS A 276 -12.98 -5.54 16.53
CA CYS A 276 -12.28 -4.35 16.99
C CYS A 276 -12.57 -3.12 16.13
N ILE A 277 -12.66 -3.27 14.79
CA ILE A 277 -13.04 -2.18 13.91
C ILE A 277 -14.52 -1.81 14.05
N GLU A 278 -15.42 -2.78 14.19
CA GLU A 278 -16.85 -2.53 14.47
C GLU A 278 -17.05 -1.74 15.78
N MET A 279 -16.16 -1.96 16.75
CA MET A 279 -16.15 -1.22 18.02
C MET A 279 -15.38 0.11 17.94
N GLU A 280 -14.93 0.52 16.76
CA GLU A 280 -14.15 1.75 16.49
C GLU A 280 -12.76 1.77 17.17
N TYR A 281 -12.24 0.61 17.61
CA TYR A 281 -10.89 0.42 18.17
C TYR A 281 -10.05 -0.51 17.28
N PRO A 282 -9.61 -0.08 16.10
CA PRO A 282 -8.81 -0.91 15.20
C PRO A 282 -7.47 -1.29 15.83
N LEU A 283 -7.04 -2.53 15.57
CA LEU A 283 -5.76 -3.05 16.04
C LEU A 283 -4.61 -2.57 15.16
N LEU A 284 -3.60 -1.99 15.79
CA LEU A 284 -2.35 -1.61 15.12
C LEU A 284 -1.32 -2.72 15.18
N ALA A 285 -0.79 -3.12 14.02
CA ALA A 285 0.33 -4.06 13.92
C ALA A 285 1.64 -3.29 13.75
N GLU A 286 2.28 -2.96 14.87
CA GLU A 286 3.63 -2.39 14.91
C GLU A 286 4.64 -3.44 15.37
N TYR A 287 5.84 -3.38 14.82
CA TYR A 287 6.95 -4.24 15.18
C TYR A 287 8.14 -3.44 15.67
N ASP A 288 8.51 -3.65 16.93
CA ASP A 288 9.73 -3.10 17.52
C ASP A 288 10.92 -4.02 17.23
N PHE A 289 11.44 -3.93 16.01
CA PHE A 289 12.54 -4.76 15.55
C PHE A 289 13.89 -4.44 16.22
N ARG A 290 14.04 -3.25 16.81
CA ARG A 290 15.28 -2.81 17.47
C ARG A 290 15.43 -3.41 18.86
N ASN A 291 14.33 -3.47 19.61
CA ASN A 291 14.32 -4.05 20.96
C ASN A 291 14.09 -5.57 20.97
N ASP A 292 13.78 -6.17 19.82
CA ASP A 292 13.65 -7.61 19.69
C ASP A 292 15.02 -8.31 19.72
N THR A 293 15.39 -8.85 20.87
CA THR A 293 16.58 -9.68 21.06
C THR A 293 16.32 -11.18 20.85
N LEU A 294 15.06 -11.59 20.67
CA LEU A 294 14.67 -12.99 20.53
C LEU A 294 14.94 -13.48 19.11
N ASN A 295 14.58 -12.68 18.12
CA ASN A 295 14.79 -13.02 16.72
C ASN A 295 16.23 -12.68 16.28
N PRO A 296 16.99 -13.63 15.70
CA PRO A 296 18.36 -13.39 15.28
C PRO A 296 18.43 -12.41 14.10
N ASN A 297 19.43 -11.54 14.11
CA ASN A 297 19.67 -10.56 13.05
C ASN A 297 20.33 -11.21 11.83
N LEU A 298 19.95 -10.76 10.63
CA LEU A 298 20.45 -11.33 9.37
C LEU A 298 21.84 -10.83 8.96
N GLU A 299 22.29 -9.74 9.60
CA GLU A 299 23.53 -9.00 9.29
C GLU A 299 23.59 -8.62 7.81
N ILE A 300 22.50 -8.03 7.30
CA ILE A 300 22.45 -7.49 5.95
C ILE A 300 22.53 -5.97 6.00
N ASP A 301 23.41 -5.42 5.18
CA ASP A 301 23.46 -4.00 4.90
C ASP A 301 23.17 -3.71 3.43
N LEU A 302 22.74 -2.48 3.19
CA LEU A 302 22.61 -1.93 1.85
C LEU A 302 24.02 -1.63 1.31
N LYS A 303 24.29 -1.97 0.06
CA LYS A 303 25.57 -1.61 -0.56
C LYS A 303 25.67 -0.09 -0.76
N PRO A 304 26.87 0.50 -0.68
CA PRO A 304 27.03 1.96 -0.79
C PRO A 304 26.66 2.54 -2.15
N ASN A 305 26.62 1.71 -3.21
CA ASN A 305 26.16 2.14 -4.54
C ASN A 305 24.62 2.26 -4.65
N ALA A 306 23.87 1.78 -3.66
CA ALA A 306 22.43 1.76 -3.63
C ALA A 306 21.87 3.09 -3.08
N VAL A 307 21.98 4.16 -3.87
CA VAL A 307 21.42 5.46 -3.46
C VAL A 307 19.92 5.48 -3.71
N LEU A 308 19.16 5.79 -2.66
CA LEU A 308 17.70 5.91 -2.72
C LEU A 308 17.29 7.25 -3.34
N ARG A 309 16.15 7.22 -4.05
CA ARG A 309 15.52 8.45 -4.55
C ARG A 309 14.68 9.12 -3.46
N PRO A 310 14.45 10.45 -3.52
CA PRO A 310 13.75 11.18 -2.45
C PRO A 310 12.36 10.61 -2.10
N TYR A 311 11.57 10.19 -3.10
CA TYR A 311 10.26 9.60 -2.86
C TYR A 311 10.32 8.21 -2.20
N GLN A 312 11.39 7.45 -2.43
CA GLN A 312 11.62 6.15 -1.79
C GLN A 312 12.00 6.34 -0.32
N GLU A 313 12.84 7.32 -0.03
CA GLU A 313 13.22 7.68 1.33
C GLU A 313 12.01 8.20 2.13
N LYS A 314 11.21 9.12 1.55
CA LYS A 314 9.97 9.60 2.16
C LYS A 314 9.02 8.46 2.49
N CYS A 315 8.92 7.47 1.61
CA CYS A 315 8.12 6.28 1.81
C CYS A 315 8.60 5.42 3.00
N LEU A 316 9.91 5.15 3.07
CA LEU A 316 10.50 4.37 4.17
C LEU A 316 10.43 5.12 5.51
N ARG A 317 10.62 6.45 5.50
CA ARG A 317 10.47 7.31 6.68
C ARG A 317 9.07 7.20 7.28
N LYS A 318 8.03 7.18 6.43
CA LYS A 318 6.65 6.97 6.88
C LYS A 318 6.42 5.55 7.43
N MET A 319 7.08 4.53 6.88
CA MET A 319 6.98 3.15 7.36
C MET A 319 7.67 2.93 8.72
N PHE A 320 8.81 3.60 8.95
CA PHE A 320 9.64 3.43 10.15
C PHE A 320 9.51 4.58 11.18
N GLY A 321 8.52 5.46 11.03
CA GLY A 321 8.38 6.60 11.94
C GLY A 321 8.14 6.14 13.37
N ASN A 322 8.90 6.69 14.32
CA ASN A 322 9.00 6.35 15.76
C ASN A 322 9.85 5.09 16.10
N SER A 323 10.85 4.77 15.27
CA SER A 323 11.80 3.64 15.52
C SER A 323 11.17 2.24 15.50
N ARG A 324 9.90 2.12 15.09
CA ARG A 324 9.16 0.86 14.92
C ARG A 324 8.78 0.66 13.47
N ALA A 325 8.73 -0.58 13.02
CA ALA A 325 8.27 -0.93 11.69
C ALA A 325 6.74 -1.09 11.68
N ARG A 326 6.06 -0.37 10.79
CA ARG A 326 4.62 -0.45 10.65
C ARG A 326 4.21 -1.34 9.49
N SER A 327 3.18 -2.15 9.71
CA SER A 327 2.56 -2.91 8.64
C SER A 327 1.68 -2.01 7.78
N GLY A 328 1.73 -2.18 6.46
CA GLY A 328 0.92 -1.39 5.55
C GLY A 328 1.30 -1.56 4.08
N VAL A 329 0.64 -0.76 3.25
CA VAL A 329 0.76 -0.85 1.79
C VAL A 329 1.43 0.40 1.23
N ILE A 330 2.45 0.17 0.40
CA ILE A 330 3.20 1.16 -0.34
C ILE A 330 2.83 1.04 -1.83
N VAL A 331 2.32 2.13 -2.39
CA VAL A 331 1.92 2.21 -3.79
C VAL A 331 2.96 2.98 -4.57
N LEU A 332 3.67 2.25 -5.44
CA LEU A 332 4.72 2.80 -6.29
C LEU A 332 4.51 2.33 -7.72
N PRO A 333 4.49 3.24 -8.71
CA PRO A 333 4.33 2.88 -10.11
C PRO A 333 5.38 1.90 -10.60
N CYS A 334 5.06 1.16 -11.66
CA CYS A 334 6.02 0.28 -12.32
C CYS A 334 7.25 1.09 -12.77
N GLY A 335 8.45 0.55 -12.51
CA GLY A 335 9.70 1.25 -12.81
C GLY A 335 10.16 2.27 -11.76
N ALA A 336 9.36 2.58 -10.73
CA ALA A 336 9.76 3.50 -9.66
C ALA A 336 10.70 2.88 -8.61
N GLY A 337 11.09 1.61 -8.77
CA GLY A 337 11.99 0.92 -7.84
C GLY A 337 11.31 0.26 -6.64
N LYS A 338 10.11 -0.33 -6.84
CA LYS A 338 9.40 -1.15 -5.83
C LYS A 338 10.32 -2.15 -5.13
N SER A 339 11.10 -2.90 -5.91
CA SER A 339 12.00 -3.91 -5.35
C SER A 339 13.11 -3.32 -4.48
N LEU A 340 13.65 -2.14 -4.82
CA LEU A 340 14.68 -1.48 -4.02
C LEU A 340 14.13 -1.05 -2.66
N VAL A 341 12.90 -0.53 -2.61
CA VAL A 341 12.21 -0.19 -1.36
C VAL A 341 12.03 -1.43 -0.48
N GLY A 342 11.60 -2.56 -1.06
CA GLY A 342 11.48 -3.82 -0.33
C GLY A 342 12.81 -4.36 0.20
N VAL A 343 13.88 -4.32 -0.63
CA VAL A 343 15.23 -4.72 -0.19
C VAL A 343 15.71 -3.83 0.94
N THR A 344 15.53 -2.51 0.83
CA THR A 344 15.91 -1.56 1.88
C THR A 344 15.14 -1.83 3.16
N ALA A 345 13.82 -2.06 3.08
CA ALA A 345 13.01 -2.39 4.25
C ALA A 345 13.51 -3.68 4.95
N CYS A 346 13.86 -4.74 4.21
CA CYS A 346 14.47 -5.93 4.81
C CYS A 346 15.83 -5.61 5.46
N CYS A 347 16.67 -4.74 4.86
CA CYS A 347 17.96 -4.34 5.44
C CYS A 347 17.76 -3.52 6.73
N THR A 348 16.80 -2.60 6.76
CA THR A 348 16.51 -1.77 7.94
C THR A 348 15.93 -2.59 9.09
N VAL A 349 15.03 -3.54 8.81
CA VAL A 349 14.48 -4.44 9.83
C VAL A 349 15.55 -5.43 10.31
N ASN A 350 16.44 -5.88 9.42
CA ASN A 350 17.55 -6.81 9.68
C ASN A 350 17.14 -8.13 10.37
N LYS A 351 15.93 -8.62 10.11
CA LYS A 351 15.40 -9.91 10.60
C LYS A 351 15.06 -10.83 9.42
N ARG A 352 14.61 -12.06 9.72
CA ARG A 352 14.13 -13.03 8.72
C ARG A 352 13.05 -12.39 7.85
N CYS A 353 13.27 -12.41 6.52
CA CYS A 353 12.41 -11.75 5.54
C CYS A 353 11.79 -12.82 4.60
N LEU A 354 10.46 -12.83 4.47
CA LEU A 354 9.75 -13.67 3.48
C LEU A 354 9.19 -12.79 2.37
N VAL A 355 9.59 -13.03 1.13
CA VAL A 355 9.12 -12.31 -0.04
C VAL A 355 8.18 -13.19 -0.85
N LEU A 356 6.96 -12.74 -1.06
CA LEU A 356 5.93 -13.46 -1.81
C LEU A 356 5.66 -12.79 -3.15
N CYS A 357 5.73 -13.60 -4.20
CA CYS A 357 5.63 -13.19 -5.59
C CYS A 357 4.47 -13.88 -6.31
N ASN A 358 4.01 -13.27 -7.41
CA ASN A 358 2.99 -13.87 -8.27
C ASN A 358 3.51 -15.00 -9.16
N SER A 359 4.73 -14.84 -9.68
CA SER A 359 5.29 -15.74 -10.69
C SER A 359 6.68 -16.23 -10.31
N ASN A 360 7.09 -17.36 -10.88
CA ASN A 360 8.47 -17.86 -10.72
C ASN A 360 9.50 -16.87 -11.29
N VAL A 361 9.16 -16.14 -12.36
CA VAL A 361 10.04 -15.11 -12.94
C VAL A 361 10.30 -13.99 -11.93
N SER A 362 9.26 -13.55 -11.22
CA SER A 362 9.37 -12.55 -10.15
C SER A 362 10.27 -13.03 -9.01
N VAL A 363 10.22 -14.32 -8.64
CA VAL A 363 11.13 -14.90 -7.63
C VAL A 363 12.59 -14.75 -8.04
N HIS A 364 12.91 -15.02 -9.31
CA HIS A 364 14.26 -14.83 -9.83
C HIS A 364 14.67 -13.36 -9.88
N GLN A 365 13.76 -12.47 -10.25
CA GLN A 365 13.99 -11.02 -10.26
C GLN A 365 14.30 -10.52 -8.85
N TRP A 366 13.48 -10.87 -7.85
CA TRP A 366 13.71 -10.50 -6.45
C TRP A 366 15.07 -11.00 -5.95
N ARG A 367 15.40 -12.27 -6.20
CA ARG A 367 16.74 -12.80 -5.86
C ARG A 367 17.86 -11.97 -6.48
N ALA A 368 17.75 -11.62 -7.77
CA ALA A 368 18.76 -10.80 -8.44
C ALA A 368 18.85 -9.40 -7.81
N GLN A 369 17.72 -8.78 -7.45
CA GLN A 369 17.69 -7.47 -6.79
C GLN A 369 18.32 -7.49 -5.40
N PHE A 370 18.06 -8.52 -4.58
CA PHE A 370 18.75 -8.69 -3.29
C PHE A 370 20.26 -8.78 -3.48
N LYS A 371 20.74 -9.64 -4.38
CA LYS A 371 22.18 -9.77 -4.67
C LYS A 371 22.81 -8.49 -5.19
N MET A 372 22.07 -7.72 -5.99
CA MET A 372 22.57 -6.50 -6.59
C MET A 372 22.75 -5.40 -5.55
N TRP A 373 21.73 -5.16 -4.72
CA TRP A 373 21.64 -3.99 -3.85
C TRP A 373 22.02 -4.23 -2.39
N SER A 374 22.00 -5.47 -1.90
CA SER A 374 22.40 -5.79 -0.52
C SER A 374 23.66 -6.65 -0.45
N THR A 375 24.29 -6.68 0.72
CA THR A 375 25.52 -7.46 1.02
C THR A 375 25.24 -8.94 1.31
N ILE A 376 24.01 -9.41 1.10
CA ILE A 376 23.61 -10.77 1.44
C ILE A 376 24.35 -11.81 0.58
N GLU A 377 24.78 -12.89 1.24
CA GLU A 377 25.43 -14.02 0.58
C GLU A 377 24.40 -14.94 -0.10
N ASP A 378 24.80 -15.53 -1.22
CA ASP A 378 23.96 -16.37 -2.07
C ASP A 378 23.29 -17.55 -1.36
N HIS A 379 23.95 -18.09 -0.32
CA HIS A 379 23.46 -19.24 0.44
C HIS A 379 22.42 -18.88 1.50
N LYS A 380 22.29 -17.59 1.85
CA LYS A 380 21.26 -17.08 2.77
C LYS A 380 19.95 -16.76 2.06
N ILE A 381 19.94 -16.69 0.72
CA ILE A 381 18.74 -16.53 -0.10
C ILE A 381 18.22 -17.91 -0.50
N ILE A 382 17.01 -18.25 -0.05
CA ILE A 382 16.36 -19.52 -0.38
C ILE A 382 15.16 -19.27 -1.28
N ARG A 383 15.11 -19.97 -2.41
CA ARG A 383 13.94 -19.92 -3.31
C ARG A 383 13.02 -21.10 -3.10
N PHE A 384 11.73 -20.79 -3.06
CA PHE A 384 10.65 -21.76 -2.99
C PHE A 384 9.81 -21.68 -4.25
N THR A 385 10.14 -22.53 -5.22
CA THR A 385 9.33 -22.70 -6.43
C THR A 385 9.03 -24.18 -6.65
N ARG A 386 8.01 -24.45 -7.47
CA ARG A 386 7.59 -25.83 -7.81
C ARG A 386 8.65 -26.59 -8.63
N GLU A 387 9.48 -25.88 -9.39
CA GLU A 387 10.43 -26.46 -10.36
C GLU A 387 11.88 -26.44 -9.85
N SER A 388 12.23 -25.50 -8.97
CA SER A 388 13.56 -25.38 -8.38
C SER A 388 13.46 -24.93 -6.92
N GLY A 389 13.53 -25.91 -6.02
CA GLY A 389 13.63 -25.67 -4.58
C GLY A 389 15.10 -25.67 -4.18
N ASP A 390 15.59 -24.56 -3.65
CA ASP A 390 16.86 -24.59 -2.92
C ASP A 390 16.63 -25.41 -1.63
N LYS A 391 17.60 -26.25 -1.25
CA LYS A 391 17.44 -27.14 -0.09
C LYS A 391 17.24 -26.33 1.20
N ILE A 392 16.37 -26.83 2.08
CA ILE A 392 16.20 -26.29 3.43
C ILE A 392 17.57 -26.27 4.12
N PRO A 393 17.94 -25.19 4.81
CA PRO A 393 19.13 -25.18 5.65
C PRO A 393 18.99 -26.26 6.72
N SER A 394 19.81 -27.31 6.61
CA SER A 394 19.83 -28.48 7.49
C SER A 394 21.22 -28.62 8.13
N GLY A 395 21.29 -29.19 9.34
CA GLY A 395 22.53 -29.31 10.11
C GLY A 395 22.95 -28.00 10.78
N THR A 396 24.23 -27.63 10.74
CA THR A 396 24.81 -26.42 11.37
C THR A 396 24.19 -25.09 10.90
N ARG A 397 23.39 -25.12 9.82
CA ARG A 397 22.74 -23.94 9.22
C ARG A 397 21.27 -23.76 9.63
N GLN A 398 20.70 -24.68 10.40
CA GLN A 398 19.26 -24.71 10.71
C GLN A 398 18.78 -23.50 11.55
N GLY A 399 19.70 -22.82 12.25
CA GLY A 399 19.42 -21.60 13.01
C GLY A 399 19.76 -20.29 12.30
N VAL A 400 20.43 -20.33 11.14
CA VAL A 400 20.89 -19.12 10.45
C VAL A 400 19.67 -18.36 9.92
N PRO A 401 19.56 -17.05 10.17
CA PRO A 401 18.50 -16.23 9.62
C PRO A 401 18.66 -16.10 8.10
N VAL A 402 17.56 -16.29 7.37
CA VAL A 402 17.54 -16.39 5.91
C VAL A 402 16.48 -15.48 5.29
N VAL A 403 16.71 -15.12 4.02
CA VAL A 403 15.69 -14.48 3.17
C VAL A 403 15.07 -15.55 2.29
N ALA A 404 13.77 -15.79 2.49
CA ALA A 404 13.00 -16.71 1.68
C ALA A 404 12.25 -15.96 0.58
N VAL A 405 12.29 -16.45 -0.66
CA VAL A 405 11.50 -15.91 -1.77
C VAL A 405 10.63 -17.02 -2.33
N SER A 406 9.31 -16.84 -2.26
CA SER A 406 8.30 -17.85 -2.61
C SER A 406 7.20 -17.28 -3.50
N THR A 407 6.35 -18.16 -4.04
CA THR A 407 5.14 -17.77 -4.76
C THR A 407 3.88 -17.95 -3.92
N TYR A 408 2.87 -17.11 -4.14
CA TYR A 408 1.57 -17.22 -3.44
C TYR A 408 0.90 -18.57 -3.67
N SER A 409 0.97 -19.08 -4.91
CA SER A 409 0.32 -20.35 -5.30
C SER A 409 0.92 -21.55 -4.57
N MET A 410 2.22 -21.54 -4.29
CA MET A 410 2.90 -22.61 -3.54
C MET A 410 2.38 -22.70 -2.10
N LEU A 411 2.22 -21.55 -1.45
CA LEU A 411 1.74 -21.42 -0.07
C LEU A 411 0.25 -21.76 0.05
N ALA A 412 -0.57 -21.27 -0.88
CA ALA A 412 -2.02 -21.45 -0.84
C ALA A 412 -2.50 -22.82 -1.35
N HIS A 413 -1.65 -23.67 -1.92
CA HIS A 413 -2.08 -24.97 -2.45
C HIS A 413 -2.56 -25.94 -1.35
N GLN A 414 -3.72 -26.60 -1.54
CA GLN A 414 -4.28 -27.59 -0.60
C GLN A 414 -4.11 -29.04 -1.06
N GLY A 415 -3.64 -29.27 -2.29
CA GLY A 415 -3.47 -30.61 -2.83
C GLY A 415 -2.28 -31.36 -2.21
N LYS A 416 -2.15 -32.64 -2.58
CA LYS A 416 -0.99 -33.47 -2.20
C LYS A 416 0.29 -32.79 -2.68
N ARG A 417 1.14 -32.44 -1.72
CA ARG A 417 2.47 -31.88 -1.94
C ARG A 417 3.48 -33.02 -2.03
N SER A 418 4.62 -32.76 -2.67
CA SER A 418 5.77 -33.66 -2.52
C SER A 418 6.25 -33.62 -1.06
N PHE A 419 6.89 -34.69 -0.62
CA PHE A 419 7.40 -34.80 0.75
C PHE A 419 8.30 -33.62 1.15
N GLU A 420 9.18 -33.19 0.24
CA GLU A 420 10.06 -32.03 0.45
C GLU A 420 9.27 -30.72 0.62
N ALA A 421 8.22 -30.51 -0.20
CA ALA A 421 7.36 -29.34 -0.08
C ALA A 421 6.55 -29.34 1.22
N GLU A 422 6.17 -30.51 1.75
CA GLU A 422 5.48 -30.59 3.04
C GLU A 422 6.42 -30.28 4.22
N GLN A 423 7.64 -30.82 4.21
CA GLN A 423 8.67 -30.46 5.19
C GLN A 423 8.98 -28.96 5.17
N MET A 424 9.05 -28.38 3.97
CA MET A 424 9.27 -26.94 3.79
C MET A 424 8.14 -26.10 4.40
N MET A 425 6.89 -26.50 4.20
CA MET A 425 5.74 -25.80 4.77
C MET A 425 5.74 -25.88 6.29
N LYS A 426 6.06 -27.04 6.85
CA LYS A 426 6.22 -27.21 8.30
C LYS A 426 7.32 -26.29 8.83
N TRP A 427 8.46 -26.21 8.14
CA TRP A 427 9.55 -25.30 8.49
C TRP A 427 9.11 -23.83 8.44
N LEU A 428 8.39 -23.41 7.40
CA LEU A 428 7.91 -22.04 7.26
C LEU A 428 6.92 -21.63 8.37
N GLN A 429 6.06 -22.56 8.80
CA GLN A 429 5.07 -22.36 9.86
C GLN A 429 5.67 -22.33 11.26
N HIS A 430 6.80 -23.01 11.49
CA HIS A 430 7.46 -23.00 12.80
C HIS A 430 8.31 -21.75 13.04
N GLN A 431 8.56 -20.94 12.00
CA GLN A 431 9.43 -19.78 12.08
C GLN A 431 8.63 -18.47 12.17
N GLU A 432 9.08 -17.60 13.08
CA GLU A 432 8.65 -16.21 13.12
C GLU A 432 9.40 -15.39 12.07
N TRP A 433 8.64 -14.66 11.26
CA TRP A 433 9.18 -13.76 10.24
C TRP A 433 9.14 -12.33 10.75
N GLY A 434 10.28 -11.63 10.75
CA GLY A 434 10.31 -10.22 11.12
C GLY A 434 9.58 -9.34 10.10
N LEU A 435 9.74 -9.65 8.81
CA LEU A 435 9.11 -8.92 7.72
C LEU A 435 8.58 -9.89 6.64
N ILE A 436 7.33 -9.70 6.23
CA ILE A 436 6.79 -10.30 5.01
C ILE A 436 6.59 -9.20 3.96
N VAL A 437 7.21 -9.37 2.79
CA VAL A 437 7.05 -8.49 1.64
C VAL A 437 6.13 -9.16 0.64
N LEU A 438 5.03 -8.50 0.32
CA LEU A 438 4.00 -8.98 -0.57
C LEU A 438 4.10 -8.16 -1.87
N ASP A 439 4.54 -8.78 -2.96
CA ASP A 439 4.63 -8.12 -4.26
C ASP A 439 3.30 -8.22 -5.04
N GLU A 440 3.00 -7.17 -5.80
CA GLU A 440 1.77 -6.96 -6.60
C GLU A 440 0.49 -7.39 -5.87
N VAL A 441 0.29 -6.82 -4.69
CA VAL A 441 -0.81 -7.17 -3.77
C VAL A 441 -2.21 -7.12 -4.42
N HIS A 442 -2.40 -6.24 -5.41
CA HIS A 442 -3.70 -6.07 -6.09
C HIS A 442 -4.15 -7.32 -6.88
N THR A 443 -3.22 -8.16 -7.36
CA THR A 443 -3.57 -9.30 -8.21
C THR A 443 -4.10 -10.50 -7.42
N ILE A 444 -4.03 -10.47 -6.08
CA ILE A 444 -4.25 -11.65 -5.26
C ILE A 444 -5.73 -11.74 -4.85
N PRO A 445 -6.42 -12.86 -5.14
CA PRO A 445 -7.77 -13.10 -4.65
C PRO A 445 -7.82 -13.13 -3.12
N ALA A 446 -8.83 -12.48 -2.54
CA ALA A 446 -8.96 -12.33 -1.08
C ALA A 446 -8.88 -13.66 -0.31
N LYS A 447 -9.45 -14.76 -0.85
CA LYS A 447 -9.40 -16.09 -0.20
C LYS A 447 -7.98 -16.67 -0.12
N MET A 448 -7.17 -16.56 -1.18
CA MET A 448 -5.79 -17.02 -1.14
C MET A 448 -4.97 -16.16 -0.19
N PHE A 449 -5.20 -14.85 -0.24
CA PHE A 449 -4.49 -13.89 0.58
C PHE A 449 -4.69 -14.13 2.09
N ARG A 450 -5.96 -14.27 2.53
CA ARG A 450 -6.29 -14.61 3.93
C ARG A 450 -5.58 -15.88 4.39
N ARG A 451 -5.60 -16.92 3.55
CA ARG A 451 -4.96 -18.20 3.87
C ARG A 451 -3.45 -18.09 4.03
N VAL A 452 -2.78 -17.33 3.17
CA VAL A 452 -1.33 -17.10 3.28
C VAL A 452 -0.99 -16.41 4.60
N LEU A 453 -1.77 -15.40 4.99
CA LEU A 453 -1.59 -14.69 6.26
C LEU A 453 -1.93 -15.51 7.50
N THR A 454 -2.83 -16.49 7.41
CA THR A 454 -3.08 -17.44 8.51
C THR A 454 -1.93 -18.44 8.67
N ILE A 455 -1.34 -18.87 7.55
CA ILE A 455 -0.25 -19.87 7.53
C ILE A 455 1.07 -19.29 8.02
N VAL A 456 1.41 -18.07 7.61
CA VAL A 456 2.70 -17.44 7.92
C VAL A 456 2.52 -16.44 9.05
N GLN A 457 3.24 -16.64 10.15
CA GLN A 457 3.33 -15.69 11.24
C GLN A 457 4.44 -14.68 10.96
N ALA A 458 4.06 -13.41 10.82
CA ALA A 458 4.99 -12.32 10.58
C ALA A 458 4.65 -11.12 11.47
N HIS A 459 5.67 -10.45 12.02
CA HIS A 459 5.48 -9.26 12.85
C HIS A 459 5.08 -8.05 12.01
N CYS A 460 5.84 -7.76 10.94
CA CYS A 460 5.57 -6.66 10.04
C CYS A 460 5.16 -7.16 8.66
N LYS A 461 4.09 -6.60 8.10
CA LYS A 461 3.58 -6.93 6.76
C LYS A 461 3.71 -5.72 5.84
N LEU A 462 4.49 -5.87 4.77
CA LEU A 462 4.67 -4.83 3.78
C LEU A 462 4.04 -5.25 2.45
N GLY A 463 3.04 -4.50 2.00
CA GLY A 463 2.47 -4.65 0.67
C GLY A 463 3.11 -3.69 -0.34
N LEU A 464 3.61 -4.21 -1.46
CA LEU A 464 4.09 -3.42 -2.59
C LEU A 464 3.13 -3.59 -3.76
N THR A 465 2.65 -2.48 -4.33
CA THR A 465 1.74 -2.53 -5.49
C THR A 465 1.92 -1.33 -6.40
N ALA A 466 1.63 -1.49 -7.70
CA ALA A 466 1.55 -0.36 -8.64
C ALA A 466 0.22 0.38 -8.57
N THR A 467 -0.88 -0.36 -8.45
CA THR A 467 -2.25 0.15 -8.43
C THR A 467 -2.97 -0.41 -7.22
N LEU A 468 -3.84 0.40 -6.61
CA LEU A 468 -4.74 -0.06 -5.55
C LEU A 468 -6.12 -0.45 -6.07
N VAL A 469 -6.47 -0.04 -7.27
CA VAL A 469 -7.78 -0.36 -7.86
C VAL A 469 -7.82 -1.85 -8.19
N ARG A 470 -8.80 -2.55 -7.59
CA ARG A 470 -9.13 -3.94 -7.91
C ARG A 470 -10.50 -3.97 -8.58
N GLU A 471 -10.65 -4.85 -9.56
CA GLU A 471 -11.91 -5.06 -10.30
C GLU A 471 -13.03 -5.69 -9.44
N ASP A 472 -12.71 -6.22 -8.26
CA ASP A 472 -13.65 -6.93 -7.39
C ASP A 472 -14.15 -6.10 -6.18
N ASP A 473 -13.87 -4.78 -6.15
CA ASP A 473 -14.23 -3.81 -5.10
C ASP A 473 -13.86 -4.21 -3.65
N LYS A 474 -13.03 -5.25 -3.49
CA LYS A 474 -12.59 -5.78 -2.18
C LYS A 474 -11.28 -5.16 -1.70
N ILE A 475 -11.03 -3.90 -2.08
CA ILE A 475 -9.83 -3.16 -1.66
C ILE A 475 -9.87 -2.90 -0.14
N THR A 476 -11.07 -2.72 0.42
CA THR A 476 -11.29 -2.54 1.85
C THR A 476 -10.80 -3.73 2.69
N ASP A 477 -10.96 -4.95 2.17
CA ASP A 477 -10.40 -6.17 2.79
C ASP A 477 -8.86 -6.15 2.83
N LEU A 478 -8.20 -5.41 1.93
CA LEU A 478 -6.74 -5.33 1.88
C LEU A 478 -6.17 -4.52 3.04
N ASN A 479 -6.76 -3.34 3.27
CA ASN A 479 -6.41 -2.45 4.38
C ASN A 479 -6.55 -3.17 5.72
N PHE A 480 -7.56 -4.03 5.81
CA PHE A 480 -7.81 -4.88 6.96
C PHE A 480 -6.73 -5.95 7.18
N LEU A 481 -6.28 -6.61 6.11
CA LEU A 481 -5.40 -7.78 6.22
C LEU A 481 -3.90 -7.44 6.38
N ILE A 482 -3.45 -6.36 5.74
CA ILE A 482 -2.06 -5.91 5.78
C ILE A 482 -1.88 -4.76 6.76
N GLY A 483 -2.74 -3.75 6.64
CA GLY A 483 -2.59 -2.46 7.31
C GLY A 483 -2.93 -1.30 6.37
N PRO A 484 -2.90 -0.07 6.87
CA PRO A 484 -3.27 1.12 6.11
C PRO A 484 -2.32 1.37 4.93
N LYS A 485 -2.77 2.21 3.99
CA LYS A 485 -1.91 2.77 2.95
C LYS A 485 -0.92 3.76 3.59
N ILE A 486 0.37 3.46 3.52
CA ILE A 486 1.42 4.28 4.12
C ILE A 486 1.82 5.42 3.18
N TYR A 487 1.95 5.10 1.89
CA TYR A 487 2.43 6.05 0.90
C TYR A 487 1.93 5.69 -0.49
N GLU A 488 1.63 6.73 -1.26
CA GLU A 488 1.29 6.64 -2.67
C GLU A 488 2.08 7.67 -3.46
N ALA A 489 2.91 7.22 -4.39
CA ALA A 489 3.64 8.14 -5.24
C ALA A 489 2.73 8.78 -6.30
N ASN A 490 2.94 10.08 -6.53
CA ASN A 490 2.29 10.81 -7.62
C ASN A 490 2.98 10.52 -8.95
N TRP A 491 2.23 9.97 -9.91
CA TRP A 491 2.71 9.66 -11.25
C TRP A 491 3.21 10.91 -12.00
N MET A 492 2.49 12.03 -11.88
CA MET A 492 2.83 13.26 -12.61
C MET A 492 4.14 13.86 -12.12
N GLU A 493 4.40 13.85 -10.81
CA GLU A 493 5.65 14.36 -10.23
C GLU A 493 6.84 13.49 -10.63
N LEU A 494 6.69 12.16 -10.60
CA LEU A 494 7.73 11.24 -11.02
C LEU A 494 8.09 11.40 -12.50
N GLN A 495 7.09 11.69 -13.34
CA GLN A 495 7.26 11.98 -14.76
C GLN A 495 7.90 13.35 -15.00
N LYS A 496 7.50 14.39 -14.25
CA LYS A 496 8.09 15.75 -14.33
C LYS A 496 9.56 15.74 -13.91
N ASN A 497 9.89 14.99 -12.86
CA ASN A 497 11.26 14.85 -12.33
C ASN A 497 12.15 13.90 -13.14
N GLY A 498 11.63 13.26 -14.19
CA GLY A 498 12.40 12.38 -15.08
C GLY A 498 12.73 11.00 -14.50
N TYR A 499 12.12 10.60 -13.38
CA TYR A 499 12.27 9.26 -12.83
C TYR A 499 11.53 8.20 -13.64
N ILE A 500 10.45 8.62 -14.32
CA ILE A 500 9.63 7.80 -15.21
C ILE A 500 9.58 8.49 -16.58
N ALA A 501 9.64 7.71 -17.64
CA ALA A 501 9.52 8.21 -19.00
C ALA A 501 8.14 8.85 -19.24
N ARG A 502 8.09 9.90 -20.05
CA ARG A 502 6.81 10.49 -20.47
C ARG A 502 6.11 9.56 -21.44
N VAL A 503 4.94 9.05 -21.03
CA VAL A 503 4.12 8.17 -21.88
C VAL A 503 3.12 9.02 -22.64
N SER A 504 3.10 8.87 -23.97
CA SER A 504 2.06 9.45 -24.83
C SER A 504 1.07 8.34 -25.20
N CYS A 505 -0.13 8.40 -24.64
CA CYS A 505 -1.21 7.47 -24.97
C CYS A 505 -1.98 8.01 -26.19
N ALA A 506 -2.07 7.20 -27.25
CA ALA A 506 -2.83 7.55 -28.44
C ALA A 506 -3.74 6.37 -28.83
N GLU A 507 -5.05 6.61 -28.84
CA GLU A 507 -6.02 5.64 -29.34
C GLU A 507 -6.19 5.81 -30.85
N VAL A 508 -5.70 4.82 -31.61
CA VAL A 508 -5.78 4.84 -33.08
C VAL A 508 -6.98 3.99 -33.53
N TRP A 509 -8.09 4.66 -33.81
CA TRP A 509 -9.32 4.04 -34.27
C TRP A 509 -9.18 3.61 -35.74
N CYS A 510 -9.44 2.33 -36.01
CA CYS A 510 -9.30 1.74 -37.34
C CYS A 510 -10.68 1.39 -37.91
N LEU A 511 -11.03 1.97 -39.06
CA LEU A 511 -12.27 1.63 -39.76
C LEU A 511 -12.29 0.14 -40.14
N MET A 512 -13.44 -0.52 -39.97
CA MET A 512 -13.62 -1.90 -40.45
C MET A 512 -13.83 -1.94 -41.96
N THR A 513 -13.34 -2.99 -42.62
CA THR A 513 -13.69 -3.23 -44.03
C THR A 513 -15.12 -3.76 -44.15
N ALA A 514 -15.77 -3.52 -45.29
CA ALA A 514 -17.17 -3.86 -45.49
C ALA A 514 -17.43 -5.38 -45.33
N GLU A 515 -16.52 -6.22 -45.82
CA GLU A 515 -16.65 -7.68 -45.73
C GLU A 515 -16.58 -8.16 -44.29
N PHE A 516 -15.61 -7.65 -43.53
CA PHE A 516 -15.46 -7.97 -42.11
C PHE A 516 -16.64 -7.42 -41.30
N TYR A 517 -17.16 -6.25 -41.65
CA TYR A 517 -18.29 -5.64 -40.95
C TYR A 517 -19.60 -6.43 -41.17
N ASN A 518 -19.86 -6.87 -42.41
CA ASN A 518 -21.00 -7.73 -42.72
C ASN A 518 -20.94 -9.06 -41.93
N CYS A 519 -19.76 -9.70 -41.90
CA CYS A 519 -19.55 -10.89 -41.07
C CYS A 519 -19.67 -10.59 -39.58
N TYR A 520 -19.25 -9.41 -39.11
CA TYR A 520 -19.33 -9.03 -37.70
C TYR A 520 -20.77 -8.86 -37.21
N LEU A 521 -21.64 -8.25 -38.03
CA LEU A 521 -23.05 -8.07 -37.69
C LEU A 521 -23.80 -9.40 -37.58
N THR A 522 -23.50 -10.33 -38.49
CA THR A 522 -24.14 -11.65 -38.59
C THR A 522 -23.55 -12.70 -37.63
N ALA A 523 -22.32 -12.50 -37.16
CA ALA A 523 -21.63 -13.46 -36.31
C ALA A 523 -22.18 -13.53 -34.87
N LYS A 524 -22.03 -14.70 -34.24
CA LYS A 524 -22.22 -14.89 -32.80
C LYS A 524 -21.16 -14.11 -32.00
N ILE A 525 -21.51 -13.72 -30.77
CA ILE A 525 -20.69 -12.88 -29.86
C ILE A 525 -19.23 -13.36 -29.76
N SER A 526 -18.99 -14.67 -29.64
CA SER A 526 -17.64 -15.24 -29.53
C SER A 526 -16.75 -14.99 -30.77
N ARG A 527 -17.33 -14.89 -31.97
CA ARG A 527 -16.59 -14.65 -33.22
C ARG A 527 -16.45 -13.17 -33.56
N LYS A 528 -17.31 -12.31 -33.00
CA LYS A 528 -17.25 -10.85 -33.18
C LYS A 528 -15.90 -10.28 -32.76
N LEU A 529 -15.39 -10.69 -31.60
CA LEU A 529 -14.08 -10.25 -31.11
C LEU A 529 -12.95 -10.59 -32.09
N LEU A 530 -12.94 -11.82 -32.63
CA LEU A 530 -11.93 -12.24 -33.59
C LEU A 530 -11.99 -11.43 -34.89
N LEU A 531 -13.20 -11.14 -35.40
CA LEU A 531 -13.39 -10.32 -36.60
C LEU A 531 -12.92 -8.87 -36.40
N ALA A 532 -13.15 -8.30 -35.21
CA ALA A 532 -12.65 -6.96 -34.87
C ALA A 532 -11.11 -6.93 -34.77
N VAL A 533 -10.49 -7.96 -34.19
CA VAL A 533 -9.03 -8.05 -34.05
C VAL A 533 -8.34 -8.33 -35.39
N MET A 534 -8.94 -9.15 -36.26
CA MET A 534 -8.39 -9.52 -37.57
C MET A 534 -8.71 -8.53 -38.69
N ASN A 535 -9.19 -7.33 -38.36
CA ASN A 535 -9.44 -6.28 -39.34
C ASN A 535 -8.18 -5.97 -40.17
N PRO A 536 -8.21 -6.10 -41.51
CA PRO A 536 -7.08 -5.78 -42.38
C PRO A 536 -6.55 -4.36 -42.22
N ASN A 537 -7.40 -3.38 -41.95
CA ASN A 537 -6.98 -2.00 -41.73
C ASN A 537 -6.15 -1.87 -40.45
N LYS A 538 -6.52 -2.59 -39.39
CA LYS A 538 -5.75 -2.66 -38.14
C LYS A 538 -4.38 -3.30 -38.37
N PHE A 539 -4.30 -4.34 -39.20
CA PHE A 539 -3.02 -4.94 -39.60
C PHE A 539 -2.12 -3.95 -40.35
N ARG A 540 -2.67 -3.19 -41.31
CA ARG A 540 -1.91 -2.17 -42.07
C ARG A 540 -1.37 -1.08 -41.17
N ILE A 541 -2.20 -0.57 -40.25
CA ILE A 541 -1.80 0.47 -39.30
C ILE A 541 -0.75 -0.06 -38.32
N CYS A 542 -0.93 -1.27 -37.79
CA CYS A 542 0.06 -1.92 -36.94
C CYS A 542 1.42 -2.06 -37.66
N GLN A 543 1.41 -2.53 -38.92
CA GLN A 543 2.63 -2.63 -39.72
C GLN A 543 3.28 -1.26 -40.00
N PHE A 544 2.46 -0.24 -40.25
CA PHE A 544 2.94 1.13 -40.45
C PHE A 544 3.62 1.67 -39.20
N LEU A 545 3.00 1.52 -38.03
CA LEU A 545 3.55 1.98 -36.74
C LEU A 545 4.85 1.26 -36.39
N ILE A 546 4.90 -0.06 -36.60
CA ILE A 546 6.14 -0.83 -36.39
C ILE A 546 7.26 -0.28 -37.27
N LYS A 547 7.03 -0.15 -38.58
CA LYS A 547 8.05 0.39 -39.50
C LYS A 547 8.44 1.84 -39.17
N TYR A 548 7.50 2.64 -38.71
CA TYR A 548 7.74 4.03 -38.33
C TYR A 548 8.67 4.14 -37.12
N HIS A 549 8.49 3.29 -36.11
CA HIS A 549 9.35 3.27 -34.91
C HIS A 549 10.65 2.49 -35.13
N GLU A 550 10.66 1.45 -35.98
CA GLU A 550 11.91 0.76 -36.35
C GLU A 550 12.88 1.70 -37.06
N LYS A 551 12.38 2.63 -37.89
CA LYS A 551 13.22 3.69 -38.52
C LYS A 551 13.88 4.63 -37.50
N ARG A 552 13.34 4.72 -36.28
CA ARG A 552 13.92 5.51 -35.18
C ARG A 552 14.84 4.69 -34.28
N ASN A 553 14.96 3.39 -34.53
CA ASN A 553 15.61 2.43 -33.64
C ASN A 553 14.98 2.36 -32.25
N ASP A 554 13.67 2.63 -32.13
CA ASP A 554 12.93 2.46 -30.89
C ASP A 554 12.63 0.97 -30.65
N LYS A 555 12.56 0.57 -29.37
CA LYS A 555 12.08 -0.76 -28.98
C LYS A 555 10.55 -0.77 -28.95
N ILE A 556 9.96 -1.83 -29.52
CA ILE A 556 8.52 -1.96 -29.78
C ILE A 556 8.03 -3.28 -29.20
N ILE A 557 6.97 -3.20 -28.40
CA ILE A 557 6.27 -4.36 -27.87
C ILE A 557 4.83 -4.31 -28.39
N VAL A 558 4.42 -5.34 -29.11
CA VAL A 558 3.05 -5.49 -29.59
C VAL A 558 2.33 -6.50 -28.70
N PHE A 559 1.38 -6.00 -27.91
CA PHE A 559 0.58 -6.81 -27.01
C PHE A 559 -0.75 -7.23 -27.68
N SER A 560 -1.15 -8.48 -27.51
CA SER A 560 -2.45 -8.98 -27.98
C SER A 560 -2.93 -10.16 -27.14
N ASP A 561 -4.09 -10.01 -26.51
CA ASP A 561 -4.74 -11.07 -25.69
C ASP A 561 -5.08 -12.33 -26.49
N ASN A 562 -5.32 -12.19 -27.81
CA ASN A 562 -5.69 -13.32 -28.66
C ASN A 562 -4.44 -13.95 -29.29
N VAL A 563 -4.08 -15.15 -28.80
CA VAL A 563 -2.94 -15.94 -29.29
C VAL A 563 -3.03 -16.25 -30.79
N PHE A 564 -4.23 -16.51 -31.32
CA PHE A 564 -4.39 -16.82 -32.75
C PHE A 564 -4.07 -15.60 -33.62
N ALA A 565 -4.58 -14.43 -33.23
CA ALA A 565 -4.26 -13.18 -33.92
C ALA A 565 -2.77 -12.86 -33.79
N LEU A 566 -2.19 -12.96 -32.59
CA LEU A 566 -0.77 -12.74 -32.34
C LEU A 566 0.11 -13.57 -33.29
N LYS A 567 -0.14 -14.89 -33.37
CA LYS A 567 0.60 -15.80 -34.26
C LYS A 567 0.49 -15.36 -35.73
N LYS A 568 -0.71 -15.02 -36.20
CA LYS A 568 -0.92 -14.58 -37.60
C LYS A 568 -0.21 -13.26 -37.90
N TYR A 569 -0.22 -12.31 -36.97
CA TYR A 569 0.48 -11.04 -37.14
C TYR A 569 2.00 -11.24 -37.15
N ALA A 570 2.53 -11.97 -36.16
CA ALA A 570 3.95 -12.20 -36.00
C ALA A 570 4.57 -12.97 -37.18
N ILE A 571 3.92 -14.03 -37.66
CA ILE A 571 4.38 -14.81 -38.83
C ILE A 571 4.38 -13.94 -40.09
N LYS A 572 3.32 -13.15 -40.31
CA LYS A 572 3.21 -12.33 -41.52
C LYS A 572 4.16 -11.13 -41.52
N MET A 573 4.59 -10.68 -40.34
CA MET A 573 5.57 -9.60 -40.18
C MET A 573 7.00 -10.10 -39.94
N GLU A 574 7.20 -11.42 -39.89
CA GLU A 574 8.48 -12.08 -39.62
C GLU A 574 9.16 -11.57 -38.33
N LYS A 575 8.38 -11.43 -37.25
CA LYS A 575 8.86 -10.96 -35.95
C LYS A 575 8.74 -12.05 -34.88
N PRO A 576 9.67 -12.08 -33.90
CA PRO A 576 9.59 -13.02 -32.79
C PRO A 576 8.35 -12.76 -31.93
N PHE A 577 7.74 -13.84 -31.43
CA PHE A 577 6.55 -13.78 -30.60
C PHE A 577 6.67 -14.68 -29.38
N LEU A 578 6.09 -14.24 -28.26
CA LEU A 578 6.04 -14.93 -26.99
C LEU A 578 4.58 -15.23 -26.66
N TYR A 579 4.29 -16.48 -26.35
CA TYR A 579 2.96 -16.91 -25.91
C TYR A 579 3.08 -18.03 -24.88
N GLY A 580 1.93 -18.51 -24.36
CA GLY A 580 1.89 -19.43 -23.22
C GLY A 580 2.72 -20.70 -23.38
N GLU A 581 2.77 -21.29 -24.58
CA GLU A 581 3.48 -22.56 -24.84
C GLU A 581 4.98 -22.37 -25.14
N THR A 582 5.47 -21.12 -25.26
CA THR A 582 6.89 -20.87 -25.52
C THR A 582 7.74 -21.38 -24.34
N ASN A 583 8.78 -22.17 -24.65
CA ASN A 583 9.65 -22.77 -23.64
C ASN A 583 10.41 -21.67 -22.85
N GLN A 584 10.68 -21.90 -21.56
CA GLN A 584 11.34 -20.91 -20.70
C GLN A 584 12.73 -20.49 -21.23
N LYS A 585 13.52 -21.45 -21.75
CA LYS A 585 14.85 -21.16 -22.32
C LYS A 585 14.77 -20.25 -23.54
N GLU A 586 13.86 -20.57 -24.45
CA GLU A 586 13.59 -19.79 -25.66
C GLU A 586 13.08 -18.39 -25.29
N ARG A 587 12.16 -18.29 -24.32
CA ARG A 587 11.63 -17.02 -23.81
C ARG A 587 12.76 -16.12 -23.29
N LEU A 588 13.69 -16.67 -22.49
CA LEU A 588 14.85 -15.92 -22.00
C LEU A 588 15.77 -15.46 -23.14
N GLN A 589 16.01 -16.32 -24.14
CA GLN A 589 16.83 -15.98 -25.30
C GLN A 589 16.20 -14.85 -26.14
N ILE A 590 14.89 -14.92 -26.40
CA ILE A 590 14.16 -13.86 -27.12
C ILE A 590 14.23 -12.54 -26.34
N LEU A 591 14.04 -12.57 -25.02
CA LEU A 591 14.12 -11.38 -24.18
C LEU A 591 15.54 -10.79 -24.13
N GLN A 592 16.57 -11.62 -24.00
CA GLN A 592 17.97 -11.17 -24.05
C GLN A 592 18.31 -10.56 -25.41
N ASN A 593 17.88 -11.19 -26.51
CA ASN A 593 18.04 -10.63 -27.84
C ASN A 593 17.32 -9.28 -27.95
N PHE A 594 16.09 -9.16 -27.47
CA PHE A 594 15.37 -7.90 -27.51
C PHE A 594 16.04 -6.79 -26.68
N GLN A 595 16.59 -7.13 -25.51
CA GLN A 595 17.26 -6.17 -24.62
C GLN A 595 18.63 -5.72 -25.14
N PHE A 596 19.48 -6.66 -25.56
CA PHE A 596 20.88 -6.37 -25.87
C PHE A 596 21.18 -6.27 -27.38
N ASN A 597 20.39 -6.94 -28.23
CA ASN A 597 20.63 -6.92 -29.67
C ASN A 597 19.90 -5.73 -30.32
N PRO A 598 20.62 -4.78 -30.94
CA PRO A 598 20.00 -3.63 -31.62
C PRO A 598 19.29 -4.01 -32.92
N LYS A 599 19.51 -5.23 -33.46
CA LYS A 599 18.82 -5.72 -34.66
C LYS A 599 17.38 -6.17 -34.39
N VAL A 600 17.08 -6.57 -33.15
CA VAL A 600 15.77 -7.07 -32.75
C VAL A 600 15.07 -5.99 -31.94
N ASN A 601 14.29 -5.16 -32.64
CA ASN A 601 13.59 -4.02 -32.04
C ASN A 601 12.10 -4.25 -31.80
N THR A 602 11.53 -5.34 -32.32
CA THR A 602 10.09 -5.62 -32.22
C THR A 602 9.84 -7.03 -31.68
N ILE A 603 9.00 -7.14 -30.66
CA ILE A 603 8.50 -8.42 -30.13
C ILE A 603 6.98 -8.40 -30.02
N PHE A 604 6.37 -9.56 -30.22
CA PHE A 604 4.94 -9.80 -30.01
C PHE A 604 4.74 -10.57 -28.70
N VAL A 605 3.81 -10.14 -27.85
CA VAL A 605 3.57 -10.75 -26.53
C VAL A 605 2.08 -10.97 -26.31
N SER A 606 1.73 -12.14 -25.77
CA SER A 606 0.38 -12.52 -25.33
C SER A 606 0.36 -12.99 -23.88
#